data_AF-A0A369R099-F1
#
_entry.id   AF-A0A369R099-F1
#
_cell.length_a   1.000
_cell.length_b   1.000
_cell.length_c   1.000
_cell.angle_alpha   90.00
_cell.angle_beta   90.00
_cell.angle_gamma   90.00
#
_symmetry.space_group_name_H-M   'P 1'
#
loop_
_entity.id
_entity.type
_entity.pdbx_description
1 polymer ?
#
loop_
_entity_poly.entity_id
_entity_poly.type
_entity_poly.pdbx_seq_one_letter_code
_entity_poly.pdbx_strand_id
1 'polypeptide(L)'
;MFVVTPSTVVDPRRLRLTRVGSQMLGRGLRVIPRRPLFRGVFWRIVFDQAPLRYILALSPFPIAMLIRPDLALGISQAPLLMFAIVFMIESTFLSVSTPEKRRKLIAEADAARGLDLLTLRARDVLARIAAGRGMETEDLHLVVEQSGLARVPVLTLVSVQVAQEGGRPLLLDLDDSERELLEDRLFAEGLDERLLHLINLADNRFLRSVAFEARAVSAHQRLMARAGRRGAAGA
;
A
#
# COMPACT_ATOMS: atom_id res chain seq x y z
N MET A 1 4.11 5.60 5.16
CA MET A 1 4.10 4.17 4.79
C MET A 1 3.57 3.30 5.94
N PHE A 2 2.95 2.16 5.64
CA PHE A 2 2.60 1.12 6.62
C PHE A 2 3.10 -0.24 6.14
N VAL A 3 3.99 -0.87 6.90
CA VAL A 3 4.49 -2.22 6.59
C VAL A 3 3.48 -3.25 7.09
N VAL A 4 2.92 -4.02 6.16
CA VAL A 4 1.92 -5.05 6.42
C VAL A 4 2.61 -6.39 6.64
N THR A 5 2.55 -6.86 7.88
CA THR A 5 3.02 -8.16 8.34
C THR A 5 1.97 -8.78 9.29
N PRO A 6 1.86 -10.13 9.42
CA PRO A 6 0.96 -10.78 10.38
C PRO A 6 0.97 -10.16 11.78
N SER A 7 2.14 -9.81 12.31
CA SER A 7 2.27 -9.18 13.64
C SER A 7 1.67 -7.77 13.75
N THR A 8 1.58 -7.03 12.64
CA THR A 8 1.08 -5.63 12.60
C THR A 8 -0.42 -5.49 12.38
N VAL A 9 -1.14 -6.57 12.08
CA VAL A 9 -2.59 -6.55 11.86
C VAL A 9 -3.36 -7.23 12.99
N VAL A 10 -4.61 -6.81 13.20
CA VAL A 10 -5.48 -7.38 14.24
C VAL A 10 -5.84 -8.84 13.97
N ASP A 11 -6.17 -9.17 12.71
CA ASP A 11 -6.58 -10.51 12.29
C ASP A 11 -5.75 -11.01 11.10
N PRO A 12 -4.63 -11.71 11.34
CA PRO A 12 -3.77 -12.22 10.28
C PRO A 12 -4.48 -13.21 9.35
N ARG A 13 -5.56 -13.86 9.79
CA ARG A 13 -6.29 -14.85 8.99
C ARG A 13 -6.97 -14.21 7.77
N ARG A 14 -7.19 -12.90 7.80
CA ARG A 14 -7.73 -12.12 6.67
C ARG A 14 -6.70 -11.84 5.58
N LEU A 15 -5.41 -12.03 5.87
CA LEU A 15 -4.30 -11.79 4.94
C LEU A 15 -3.97 -13.01 4.07
N ARG A 16 -4.91 -13.95 3.92
CA ARG A 16 -4.74 -15.10 3.03
C ARG A 16 -4.62 -14.64 1.57
N LEU A 17 -3.42 -14.84 1.02
CA LEU A 17 -3.10 -14.54 -0.37
C LEU A 17 -3.47 -15.72 -1.26
N THR A 18 -3.92 -15.43 -2.48
CA THR A 18 -4.18 -16.44 -3.51
C THR A 18 -3.04 -16.53 -4.51
N ARG A 19 -2.33 -15.41 -4.75
CA ARG A 19 -1.19 -15.28 -5.67
C ARG A 19 -0.17 -14.30 -5.08
N VAL A 20 1.11 -14.49 -5.39
CA VAL A 20 2.16 -13.52 -5.09
C VAL A 20 1.91 -12.23 -5.87
N GLY A 21 2.42 -11.11 -5.37
CA GLY A 21 2.24 -9.81 -6.01
C GLY A 21 0.78 -9.36 -6.01
N SER A 22 -0.05 -9.88 -5.10
CA SER A 22 -1.49 -9.58 -5.09
C SER A 22 -1.83 -8.41 -4.18
N GLN A 23 -2.86 -7.69 -4.58
CA GLN A 23 -3.39 -6.50 -3.92
C GLN A 23 -4.03 -6.83 -2.56
N MET A 24 -3.83 -5.97 -1.56
CA MET A 24 -4.37 -6.07 -0.21
C MET A 24 -5.43 -4.99 0.10
N LEU A 25 -5.27 -3.76 -0.40
CA LEU A 25 -6.13 -2.62 -0.07
C LEU A 25 -7.49 -2.68 -0.79
N GLY A 26 -7.51 -3.13 -2.05
CA GLY A 26 -8.72 -3.20 -2.87
C GLY A 26 -9.79 -4.22 -2.46
N ARG A 27 -9.62 -4.96 -1.35
CA ARG A 27 -10.55 -6.00 -0.88
C ARG A 27 -11.07 -5.77 0.54
N GLY A 28 -11.42 -4.53 0.87
CA GLY A 28 -12.09 -4.17 2.12
C GLY A 28 -11.16 -3.95 3.31
N LEU A 29 -11.72 -3.98 4.54
CA LEU A 29 -11.00 -3.84 5.82
C LEU A 29 -10.16 -5.09 6.19
N ARG A 30 -9.40 -5.65 5.24
CA ARG A 30 -8.49 -6.77 5.50
C ARG A 30 -7.25 -6.36 6.26
N VAL A 31 -6.80 -5.11 6.07
CA VAL A 31 -5.63 -4.54 6.74
C VAL A 31 -6.11 -3.59 7.83
N ILE A 32 -6.29 -4.10 9.04
CA ILE A 32 -6.60 -3.27 10.23
C ILE A 32 -5.33 -3.25 11.10
N PRO A 33 -4.67 -2.09 11.24
CA PRO A 33 -3.48 -1.94 12.08
C PRO A 33 -3.76 -2.35 13.54
N ARG A 34 -2.84 -3.10 14.13
CA ARG A 34 -2.95 -3.60 15.53
C ARG A 34 -2.61 -2.53 16.58
N ARG A 35 -1.77 -1.55 16.23
CA ARG A 35 -1.41 -0.39 17.06
C ARG A 35 -2.29 0.82 16.69
N PRO A 36 -2.44 1.82 17.58
CA PRO A 36 -3.74 2.38 17.95
C PRO A 36 -4.51 2.96 16.76
N LEU A 37 -5.82 2.68 16.78
CA LEU A 37 -6.89 3.17 15.91
C LEU A 37 -6.92 4.71 15.71
N PHE A 38 -6.10 5.47 16.45
CA PHE A 38 -6.01 6.92 16.42
C PHE A 38 -4.84 7.49 15.60
N ARG A 39 -3.98 6.66 14.99
CA ARG A 39 -2.97 7.14 14.04
C ARG A 39 -3.60 7.44 12.68
N GLY A 40 -3.13 8.48 12.00
CA GLY A 40 -3.64 8.93 10.70
C GLY A 40 -3.73 7.83 9.63
N VAL A 41 -2.90 6.78 9.73
CA VAL A 41 -2.95 5.59 8.86
C VAL A 41 -4.29 4.85 8.95
N PHE A 42 -4.85 4.66 10.14
CA PHE A 42 -6.14 3.97 10.29
C PHE A 42 -7.26 4.75 9.58
N TRP A 43 -7.41 6.04 9.90
CA TRP A 43 -8.38 6.92 9.24
C TRP A 43 -8.18 6.99 7.74
N ARG A 44 -6.93 6.89 7.28
CA ARG A 44 -6.62 6.90 5.85
C ARG A 44 -7.03 5.59 5.15
N ILE A 45 -6.83 4.43 5.78
CA ILE A 45 -7.33 3.12 5.29
C ILE A 45 -8.85 3.12 5.22
N VAL A 46 -9.48 3.67 6.26
CA VAL A 46 -10.93 3.84 6.40
C VAL A 46 -11.48 4.75 5.28
N PHE A 47 -10.82 5.88 5.00
CA PHE A 47 -11.21 6.80 3.92
C PHE A 47 -10.99 6.23 2.50
N ASP A 48 -10.08 5.27 2.35
CA ASP A 48 -9.86 4.62 1.06
C ASP A 48 -11.02 3.71 0.64
N GLN A 49 -11.84 3.29 1.60
CA GLN A 49 -13.01 2.45 1.34
C GLN A 49 -14.10 3.27 0.63
N ALA A 50 -14.39 2.89 -0.63
CA ALA A 50 -15.47 3.47 -1.42
C ALA A 50 -16.81 3.64 -0.65
N PRO A 51 -17.38 2.61 0.02
CA PRO A 51 -18.67 2.77 0.69
C PRO A 51 -18.63 3.83 1.80
N LEU A 52 -17.54 3.88 2.56
CA LEU A 52 -17.43 4.83 3.67
C LEU A 52 -17.25 6.25 3.18
N ARG A 53 -16.48 6.42 2.10
CA ARG A 53 -16.32 7.69 1.42
C ARG A 53 -17.64 8.19 0.83
N TYR A 54 -18.44 7.29 0.27
CA TYR A 54 -19.77 7.64 -0.26
C TYR A 54 -20.75 7.98 0.86
N ILE A 55 -20.72 7.26 2.00
CA ILE A 55 -21.51 7.63 3.19
C ILE A 55 -21.14 9.04 3.64
N LEU A 56 -19.85 9.36 3.71
CA LEU A 56 -19.40 10.70 4.12
C LEU A 56 -19.83 11.77 3.10
N ALA A 57 -19.66 11.52 1.80
CA ALA A 57 -20.07 12.43 0.73
C ALA A 57 -21.59 12.66 0.72
N LEU A 58 -22.38 11.63 1.05
CA LEU A 58 -23.83 11.69 1.10
C LEU A 58 -24.38 12.12 2.46
N SER A 59 -23.56 12.19 3.51
CA SER A 59 -23.98 12.57 4.87
C SER A 59 -24.76 13.89 4.97
N PRO A 60 -24.55 14.92 4.11
CA PRO A 60 -25.38 16.13 4.16
C PRO A 60 -26.86 15.87 3.91
N PHE A 61 -27.22 14.85 3.10
CA PHE A 61 -28.62 14.55 2.78
C PHE A 61 -29.44 14.05 3.98
N PRO A 62 -29.06 12.96 4.69
CA PRO A 62 -29.79 12.53 5.88
C PRO A 62 -29.73 13.57 7.01
N ILE A 63 -28.64 14.33 7.14
CA ILE A 63 -28.57 15.45 8.09
C ILE A 63 -29.62 16.52 7.74
N ALA A 64 -29.73 16.90 6.47
CA ALA A 64 -30.73 17.86 6.01
C ALA A 64 -32.16 17.34 6.25
N MET A 65 -32.42 16.04 6.01
CA MET A 65 -33.73 15.43 6.31
C MET A 65 -34.08 15.48 7.81
N LEU A 66 -33.09 15.31 8.70
CA LEU A 66 -33.28 15.39 10.15
C LEU A 66 -33.55 16.82 10.63
N ILE A 67 -32.88 17.81 10.04
CA ILE A 67 -33.07 19.24 10.39
C ILE A 67 -34.38 19.78 9.79
N ARG A 68 -34.74 19.35 8.58
CA ARG A 68 -35.89 19.81 7.77
C ARG A 68 -36.69 18.61 7.23
N PRO A 69 -37.56 18.00 8.05
CA PRO A 69 -38.36 16.84 7.64
C PRO A 69 -39.31 17.15 6.47
N ASP A 70 -39.71 18.42 6.31
CA ASP A 70 -40.52 18.92 5.20
C ASP A 70 -39.87 18.69 3.82
N LEU A 71 -38.54 18.66 3.77
CA LEU A 71 -37.77 18.43 2.53
C LEU A 71 -37.52 16.94 2.26
N ALA A 72 -37.83 16.05 3.20
CA ALA A 72 -37.43 14.64 3.12
C ALA A 72 -38.03 13.91 1.92
N LEU A 73 -39.29 14.19 1.58
CA LEU A 73 -39.97 13.63 0.40
C LEU A 73 -39.34 14.11 -0.92
N GLY A 74 -38.87 15.35 -0.99
CA GLY A 74 -38.19 15.87 -2.18
C GLY A 74 -36.79 15.30 -2.33
N ILE A 75 -36.05 15.17 -1.22
CA ILE A 75 -34.69 14.62 -1.23
C ILE A 75 -34.71 13.12 -1.55
N SER A 76 -35.68 12.35 -1.03
CA SER A 76 -35.77 10.90 -1.27
C SER A 76 -36.02 10.54 -2.74
N GLN A 77 -36.60 11.47 -3.52
CA GLN A 77 -36.85 11.32 -4.95
C GLN A 77 -35.67 11.72 -5.84
N ALA A 78 -34.56 12.20 -5.25
CA ALA A 78 -33.39 12.66 -6.00
C ALA A 78 -32.17 11.70 -5.98
N PRO A 79 -32.29 10.36 -6.16
CA PRO A 79 -31.12 9.47 -6.28
C PRO A 79 -30.12 9.93 -7.34
N LEU A 80 -30.60 10.46 -8.47
CA LEU A 80 -29.73 10.95 -9.54
C LEU A 80 -28.85 12.12 -9.09
N LEU A 81 -29.39 13.03 -8.26
CA LEU A 81 -28.63 14.16 -7.71
C LEU A 81 -27.57 13.67 -6.72
N MET A 82 -27.91 12.68 -5.89
CA MET A 82 -26.96 12.04 -4.97
C MET A 82 -25.80 11.39 -5.75
N PHE A 83 -26.10 10.64 -6.82
CA PHE A 83 -25.07 10.08 -7.70
C PHE A 83 -24.24 11.16 -8.39
N ALA A 84 -24.87 12.24 -8.87
CA ALA A 84 -24.16 13.35 -9.50
C ALA A 84 -23.17 14.03 -8.53
N ILE A 85 -23.54 14.20 -7.27
CA ILE A 85 -22.66 14.76 -6.23
C ILE A 85 -21.48 13.83 -5.94
N VAL A 86 -21.73 12.53 -5.74
CA VAL A 86 -20.65 11.55 -5.52
C VAL A 86 -19.70 11.53 -6.71
N PHE A 87 -20.24 11.45 -7.92
CA PHE A 87 -19.45 11.47 -9.15
C PHE A 87 -18.63 12.76 -9.30
N MET A 88 -19.22 13.91 -8.99
CA MET A 88 -18.53 15.21 -9.03
C MET A 88 -17.37 15.25 -8.01
N ILE A 89 -17.61 14.83 -6.76
CA ILE A 89 -16.57 14.79 -5.72
C ILE A 89 -15.44 13.84 -6.11
N GLU A 90 -15.78 12.65 -6.61
CA GLU A 90 -14.81 11.63 -6.97
C GLU A 90 -13.96 12.05 -8.18
N SER A 91 -14.61 12.50 -9.25
CA SER A 91 -13.92 12.91 -10.48
C SER A 91 -13.14 14.22 -10.32
N THR A 92 -13.59 15.13 -9.47
CA THR A 92 -12.97 16.46 -9.32
C THR A 92 -11.90 16.50 -8.25
N PHE A 93 -12.12 15.85 -7.11
CA PHE A 93 -11.24 15.96 -5.94
C PHE A 93 -10.36 14.74 -5.69
N LEU A 94 -10.90 13.54 -5.95
CA LEU A 94 -10.29 12.30 -5.45
C LEU A 94 -9.60 11.48 -6.54
N SER A 95 -9.86 11.74 -7.81
CA SER A 95 -9.27 11.00 -8.93
C SER A 95 -8.74 11.96 -9.99
N VAL A 96 -7.74 11.49 -10.73
CA VAL A 96 -7.30 12.16 -11.96
C VAL A 96 -8.11 11.56 -13.10
N SER A 97 -9.23 12.23 -13.41
CA SER A 97 -10.33 11.70 -14.20
C SER A 97 -10.01 11.51 -15.69
N THR A 98 -8.99 12.16 -16.25
CA THR A 98 -8.64 12.04 -17.68
C THR A 98 -7.25 11.44 -17.92
N PRO A 99 -7.09 10.52 -18.89
CA PRO A 99 -5.78 9.96 -19.25
C PRO A 99 -4.74 11.00 -19.65
N GLU A 100 -5.17 12.11 -20.25
CA GLU A 100 -4.28 13.21 -20.62
C GLU A 100 -3.75 13.97 -19.41
N LYS A 101 -4.60 14.28 -18.42
CA LYS A 101 -4.15 14.90 -17.17
C LYS A 101 -3.19 13.97 -16.42
N ARG A 102 -3.43 12.66 -16.43
CA ARG A 102 -2.54 11.65 -15.83
C ARG A 102 -1.14 11.67 -16.46
N ARG A 103 -1.04 11.66 -17.79
CA ARG A 103 0.24 11.71 -18.51
C ARG A 103 1.02 13.01 -18.28
N LYS A 104 0.35 14.10 -17.92
CA LYS A 104 0.98 15.39 -17.61
C LYS A 104 1.45 15.52 -16.15
N LEU A 105 1.20 14.53 -15.29
CA LEU A 105 1.56 14.61 -13.86
C LEU A 105 3.07 14.55 -13.63
N ILE A 106 3.80 13.86 -14.50
CA ILE A 106 5.24 13.65 -14.38
C ILE A 106 5.86 13.43 -15.77
N ALA A 107 7.11 13.85 -15.95
CA ALA A 107 7.85 13.53 -17.15
C ALA A 107 8.19 12.02 -17.20
N GLU A 108 8.13 11.43 -18.39
CA GLU A 108 8.35 9.99 -18.59
C GLU A 108 9.74 9.53 -18.09
N ALA A 109 10.78 10.34 -18.32
CA ALA A 109 12.13 10.04 -17.85
C ALA A 109 12.27 10.03 -16.32
N ASP A 110 11.55 10.92 -15.63
CA ASP A 110 11.56 10.97 -14.17
C ASP A 110 10.77 9.80 -13.58
N ALA A 111 9.67 9.41 -14.23
CA ALA A 111 8.89 8.23 -13.85
C ALA A 111 9.71 6.95 -14.00
N ALA A 112 10.40 6.77 -15.12
CA ALA A 112 11.29 5.63 -15.35
C ALA A 112 12.39 5.56 -14.28
N ARG A 113 13.07 6.70 -14.01
CA ARG A 113 14.11 6.78 -12.98
C ARG A 113 13.59 6.41 -11.58
N GLY A 114 12.40 6.89 -11.22
CA GLY A 114 11.77 6.54 -9.94
C GLY A 114 11.46 5.04 -9.82
N LEU A 115 11.01 4.41 -10.89
CA LEU A 115 10.74 2.96 -10.93
C LEU A 115 12.02 2.12 -10.89
N ASP A 116 13.11 2.59 -11.51
CA ASP A 116 14.41 1.94 -11.43
C ASP A 116 14.98 2.00 -10.01
N LEU A 117 14.89 3.16 -9.36
CA LEU A 117 15.27 3.32 -7.95
C LEU A 117 14.45 2.40 -7.04
N LEU A 118 13.13 2.32 -7.26
CA LEU A 118 12.26 1.42 -6.51
C LEU A 118 12.71 -0.04 -6.68
N THR A 119 12.96 -0.46 -7.92
CA THR A 119 13.36 -1.83 -8.24
C THR A 119 14.70 -2.18 -7.60
N LEU A 120 15.70 -1.30 -7.73
CA LEU A 120 17.03 -1.49 -7.14
C LEU A 120 16.97 -1.60 -5.62
N ARG A 121 16.25 -0.68 -4.96
CA ARG A 121 16.11 -0.67 -3.49
C ARG A 121 15.31 -1.85 -2.98
N ALA A 122 14.22 -2.21 -3.65
CA ALA A 122 13.42 -3.37 -3.29
C ALA A 122 14.27 -4.66 -3.36
N ARG A 123 15.10 -4.82 -4.39
CA ARG A 123 16.01 -5.98 -4.49
C ARG A 123 17.09 -5.98 -3.40
N ASP A 124 17.69 -4.84 -3.07
CA ASP A 124 18.66 -4.75 -1.97
C ASP A 124 18.02 -5.13 -0.62
N VAL A 125 16.83 -4.60 -0.33
CA VAL A 125 16.10 -4.93 0.90
C VAL A 125 15.73 -6.40 0.95
N LEU A 126 15.19 -6.97 -0.14
CA LEU A 126 14.86 -8.40 -0.21
C LEU A 126 16.11 -9.28 -0.05
N ALA A 127 17.25 -8.90 -0.64
CA ALA A 127 18.51 -9.63 -0.49
C ALA A 127 18.98 -9.65 0.97
N ARG A 128 18.86 -8.52 1.68
CA ARG A 128 19.20 -8.40 3.11
C ARG A 128 18.27 -9.22 3.99
N ILE A 129 16.96 -9.18 3.73
CA ILE A 129 15.96 -10.00 4.45
C ILE A 129 16.23 -11.49 4.24
N ALA A 130 16.54 -11.91 3.00
CA ALA A 130 16.85 -13.30 2.67
C ALA A 130 18.22 -13.76 3.22
N ALA A 131 19.18 -12.85 3.38
CA ALA A 131 20.51 -13.11 3.98
C ALA A 131 20.50 -13.14 5.52
N GLY A 132 19.78 -12.20 6.17
CA GLY A 132 19.07 -12.47 7.44
C GLY A 132 18.15 -13.66 7.21
N ARG A 133 17.34 -14.21 8.11
CA ARG A 133 16.53 -15.45 7.86
C ARG A 133 17.21 -16.75 7.32
N GLY A 134 18.29 -16.74 6.53
CA GLY A 134 18.95 -17.91 5.96
C GLY A 134 18.21 -18.53 4.77
N MET A 135 17.45 -17.74 4.00
CA MET A 135 16.69 -18.23 2.85
C MET A 135 17.62 -18.66 1.71
N GLU A 136 17.30 -19.72 1.00
CA GLU A 136 18.18 -20.33 -0.03
C GLU A 136 17.50 -20.47 -1.38
N THR A 137 16.24 -20.88 -1.40
CA THR A 137 15.52 -21.23 -2.63
C THR A 137 14.21 -20.46 -2.79
N GLU A 138 13.81 -19.69 -1.78
CA GLU A 138 12.53 -19.01 -1.75
C GLU A 138 12.46 -17.83 -2.73
N ASP A 139 11.32 -17.70 -3.40
CA ASP A 139 11.01 -16.55 -4.23
C ASP A 139 10.25 -15.49 -3.41
N LEU A 140 10.91 -14.38 -3.17
CA LEU A 140 10.35 -13.24 -2.45
C LEU A 140 9.78 -12.20 -3.43
N HIS A 141 8.70 -11.57 -3.00
CA HIS A 141 8.07 -10.45 -3.69
C HIS A 141 7.87 -9.30 -2.71
N LEU A 142 8.56 -8.18 -2.94
CA LEU A 142 8.22 -6.92 -2.28
C LEU A 142 7.08 -6.28 -3.05
N VAL A 143 5.95 -6.09 -2.38
CA VAL A 143 4.74 -5.51 -2.95
C VAL A 143 4.50 -4.16 -2.32
N VAL A 144 4.53 -3.12 -3.15
CA VAL A 144 4.15 -1.76 -2.80
C VAL A 144 2.78 -1.48 -3.40
N GLU A 145 1.83 -1.19 -2.54
CA GLU A 145 0.49 -0.79 -2.92
C GLU A 145 0.22 0.62 -2.43
N GLN A 146 -0.29 1.48 -3.31
CA GLN A 146 -0.69 2.82 -2.95
C GLN A 146 -2.18 3.04 -3.17
N SER A 147 -2.76 3.95 -2.42
CA SER A 147 -4.11 4.45 -2.71
C SER A 147 -4.17 5.06 -4.11
N GLY A 148 -5.34 4.92 -4.76
CA GLY A 148 -5.64 5.62 -6.02
C GLY A 148 -6.12 7.06 -5.84
N LEU A 149 -6.23 7.55 -4.59
CA LEU A 149 -6.80 8.86 -4.31
C LEU A 149 -5.79 9.98 -4.48
N ALA A 150 -6.09 10.89 -5.39
CA ALA A 150 -5.36 12.13 -5.58
C ALA A 150 -5.67 13.14 -4.47
N ARG A 151 -4.76 14.09 -4.25
CA ARG A 151 -4.94 15.29 -3.41
C ARG A 151 -5.23 15.03 -1.91
N VAL A 152 -5.00 13.81 -1.45
CA VAL A 152 -5.01 13.44 -0.03
C VAL A 152 -3.64 12.87 0.35
N PRO A 153 -3.28 12.83 1.65
CA PRO A 153 -2.04 12.20 2.08
C PRO A 153 -1.90 10.78 1.52
N VAL A 154 -0.70 10.43 1.07
CA VAL A 154 -0.43 9.13 0.43
C VAL A 154 -0.59 8.02 1.45
N LEU A 155 -1.34 6.98 1.08
CA LEU A 155 -1.37 5.72 1.81
C LEU A 155 -0.57 4.71 1.02
N THR A 156 0.58 4.31 1.57
CA THR A 156 1.44 3.26 1.01
C THR A 156 1.43 2.06 1.94
N LEU A 157 1.00 0.91 1.44
CA LEU A 157 1.16 -0.39 2.07
C LEU A 157 2.36 -1.10 1.46
N VAL A 158 3.23 -1.65 2.30
CA VAL A 158 4.38 -2.45 1.85
C VAL A 158 4.31 -3.81 2.48
N SER A 159 4.50 -4.87 1.69
CA SER A 159 4.45 -6.24 2.17
C SER A 159 5.52 -7.09 1.49
N VAL A 160 6.06 -8.08 2.21
CA VAL A 160 6.96 -9.09 1.64
C VAL A 160 6.21 -10.41 1.58
N GLN A 161 5.99 -10.91 0.36
CA GLN A 161 5.26 -12.13 0.09
C GLN A 161 6.24 -13.19 -0.40
N VAL A 162 6.09 -14.42 0.05
CA VAL A 162 6.94 -15.55 -0.34
C VAL A 162 6.09 -16.54 -1.13
N ALA A 163 6.55 -16.91 -2.32
CA ALA A 163 5.93 -17.99 -3.08
C ALA A 163 6.13 -19.32 -2.34
N GLN A 164 5.09 -20.16 -2.31
CA GLN A 164 5.20 -21.52 -1.80
C GLN A 164 4.96 -22.51 -2.92
N GLU A 165 5.86 -23.47 -3.10
CA GLU A 165 5.67 -24.58 -4.02
C GLU A 165 4.44 -25.41 -3.61
N GLY A 166 3.51 -25.61 -4.56
CA GLY A 166 2.28 -26.39 -4.34
C GLY A 166 1.30 -25.77 -3.32
N GLY A 167 1.54 -24.54 -2.85
CA GLY A 167 0.82 -23.92 -1.75
C GLY A 167 0.29 -22.52 -2.06
N ARG A 168 -0.33 -21.90 -1.06
CA ARG A 168 -0.70 -20.48 -1.12
C ARG A 168 0.50 -19.62 -0.73
N PRO A 169 0.67 -18.45 -1.37
CA PRO A 169 1.72 -17.52 -0.95
C PRO A 169 1.59 -17.14 0.51
N LEU A 170 2.73 -17.04 1.18
CA LEU A 170 2.82 -16.63 2.56
C LEU A 170 3.17 -15.15 2.63
N LEU A 171 2.50 -14.41 3.51
CA LEU A 171 2.96 -13.09 3.90
C LEU A 171 4.02 -13.25 4.99
N LEU A 172 5.22 -12.76 4.75
CA LEU A 172 6.36 -12.92 5.66
C LEU A 172 6.12 -12.12 6.95
N ASP A 173 6.30 -12.77 8.11
CA ASP A 173 6.21 -12.09 9.41
C ASP A 173 7.51 -11.37 9.74
N LEU A 174 7.63 -10.14 9.25
CA LEU A 174 8.81 -9.29 9.42
C LEU A 174 9.02 -8.88 10.87
N ASP A 175 10.24 -8.98 11.36
CA ASP A 175 10.63 -8.49 12.69
C ASP A 175 10.82 -6.97 12.72
N ASP A 176 11.13 -6.38 13.88
CA ASP A 176 11.34 -4.93 14.02
C ASP A 176 12.49 -4.42 13.13
N SER A 177 13.60 -5.16 13.06
CA SER A 177 14.79 -4.75 12.29
C SER A 177 14.55 -4.79 10.78
N GLU A 178 13.76 -5.75 10.30
CA GLU A 178 13.41 -5.86 8.89
C GLU A 178 12.36 -4.82 8.48
N ARG A 179 11.47 -4.43 9.41
CA ARG A 179 10.55 -3.32 9.20
C ARG A 179 11.29 -1.99 9.12
N GLU A 180 12.23 -1.74 10.02
CA GLU A 180 13.10 -0.55 9.98
C GLU A 180 13.90 -0.49 8.69
N LEU A 181 14.45 -1.63 8.23
CA LEU A 181 15.13 -1.72 6.95
C LEU A 181 14.25 -1.27 5.77
N LEU A 182 12.97 -1.64 5.74
CA LEU A 182 12.02 -1.19 4.72
C LEU A 182 11.73 0.31 4.83
N GLU A 183 11.54 0.80 6.06
CA GLU A 183 11.26 2.22 6.34
C GLU A 183 12.41 3.13 5.92
N ASP A 184 13.65 2.73 6.19
CA ASP A 184 14.84 3.54 5.92
C ASP A 184 15.29 3.49 4.45
N ARG A 185 15.17 2.33 3.80
CA ARG A 185 15.82 2.09 2.50
C ARG A 185 14.90 2.24 1.31
N LEU A 186 13.62 1.91 1.45
CA LEU A 186 12.72 1.83 0.30
C LEU A 186 12.41 3.22 -0.26
N PHE A 187 12.14 4.18 0.64
CA PHE A 187 11.82 5.57 0.32
C PHE A 187 12.85 6.54 0.91
N ALA A 188 14.04 6.57 0.30
CA ALA A 188 15.13 7.48 0.63
C ALA A 188 15.38 8.52 -0.48
N GLU A 189 16.42 9.33 -0.35
CA GLU A 189 16.78 10.43 -1.28
C GLU A 189 16.58 10.08 -2.76
N GLY A 190 15.84 10.90 -3.51
CA GLY A 190 15.55 10.65 -4.93
C GLY A 190 14.31 9.78 -5.22
N LEU A 191 13.71 9.13 -4.21
CA LEU A 191 12.39 8.48 -4.34
C LEU A 191 11.67 8.47 -2.98
N ASP A 192 10.66 9.32 -2.83
CA ASP A 192 9.74 9.30 -1.70
C ASP A 192 8.37 8.70 -2.06
N GLU A 193 7.50 8.52 -1.05
CA GLU A 193 6.16 7.96 -1.24
C GLU A 193 5.30 8.81 -2.21
N ARG A 194 5.51 10.13 -2.22
CA ARG A 194 4.73 11.07 -3.03
C ARG A 194 5.11 10.99 -4.50
N LEU A 195 6.39 10.90 -4.81
CA LEU A 195 6.89 10.72 -6.16
C LEU A 195 6.40 9.39 -6.74
N LEU A 196 6.49 8.30 -5.96
CA LEU A 196 5.93 7.01 -6.41
C LEU A 196 4.42 7.09 -6.64
N HIS A 197 3.69 7.83 -5.80
CA HIS A 197 2.25 8.02 -5.98
C HIS A 197 1.92 8.83 -7.24
N LEU A 198 2.69 9.87 -7.55
CA LEU A 198 2.54 10.61 -8.81
C LEU A 198 2.79 9.72 -10.03
N ILE A 199 3.83 8.88 -9.99
CA ILE A 199 4.12 7.88 -11.03
C ILE A 199 2.93 6.91 -11.19
N ASN A 200 2.42 6.38 -10.08
CA ASN A 200 1.30 5.45 -10.09
C ASN A 200 -0.01 6.07 -10.58
N LEU A 201 -0.25 7.34 -10.25
CA LEU A 201 -1.37 8.12 -10.80
C LEU A 201 -1.21 8.35 -12.30
N ALA A 202 0.00 8.63 -12.79
CA ALA A 202 0.26 8.82 -14.21
C ALA A 202 0.02 7.52 -15.01
N ASP A 203 0.53 6.41 -14.50
CA ASP A 203 0.42 5.07 -15.12
C ASP A 203 -0.93 4.40 -14.87
N ASN A 204 -1.76 4.95 -13.98
CA ASN A 204 -2.96 4.30 -13.45
C ASN A 204 -2.68 2.88 -12.91
N ARG A 205 -1.53 2.71 -12.23
CA ARG A 205 -1.05 1.44 -11.70
C ARG A 205 -0.63 1.61 -10.26
N PHE A 206 -1.49 1.18 -9.35
CA PHE A 206 -1.33 1.39 -7.90
C PHE A 206 -0.69 0.20 -7.16
N LEU A 207 -0.36 -0.86 -7.90
CA LEU A 207 0.28 -2.07 -7.40
C LEU A 207 1.60 -2.29 -8.14
N ARG A 208 2.70 -2.26 -7.40
CA ARG A 208 4.04 -2.57 -7.87
C ARG A 208 4.55 -3.78 -7.10
N SER A 209 5.10 -4.76 -7.82
CA SER A 209 5.71 -5.95 -7.23
C SER A 209 7.09 -6.15 -7.83
N VAL A 210 8.08 -6.35 -6.98
CA VAL A 210 9.46 -6.65 -7.35
C VAL A 210 9.80 -8.03 -6.83
N ALA A 211 10.14 -8.94 -7.74
CA ALA A 211 10.53 -10.31 -7.41
C ALA A 211 12.04 -10.41 -7.14
N PHE A 212 12.42 -11.30 -6.24
CA PHE A 212 13.80 -11.61 -5.89
C PHE A 212 13.91 -13.07 -5.44
N GLU A 213 14.81 -13.83 -6.06
CA GLU A 213 15.06 -15.22 -5.73
C GLU A 213 16.18 -15.30 -4.68
N ALA A 214 15.98 -15.99 -3.56
CA ALA A 214 16.95 -16.08 -2.47
C ALA A 214 18.30 -16.71 -2.89
N ARG A 215 18.29 -17.53 -3.94
CA ARG A 215 19.50 -18.12 -4.53
C ARG A 215 20.48 -17.07 -5.10
N ALA A 216 19.98 -15.87 -5.43
CA ALA A 216 20.80 -14.77 -5.92
C ALA A 216 21.62 -14.07 -4.81
N VAL A 217 21.38 -14.39 -3.53
CA VAL A 217 22.13 -13.82 -2.40
C VAL A 217 23.53 -14.41 -2.34
N SER A 218 24.55 -13.53 -2.41
CA SER A 218 25.95 -13.93 -2.37
C SER A 218 26.38 -14.50 -1.00
N ALA A 219 27.40 -15.37 -0.99
CA ALA A 219 27.98 -15.93 0.23
C ALA A 219 28.50 -14.83 1.18
N HIS A 220 29.04 -13.73 0.64
CA HIS A 220 29.51 -12.58 1.41
C HIS A 220 28.35 -11.89 2.16
N GLN A 221 27.22 -11.66 1.49
CA GLN A 221 26.03 -11.05 2.12
C GLN A 221 25.48 -11.93 3.25
N ARG A 222 25.45 -13.26 3.06
CA ARG A 222 25.05 -14.21 4.11
C ARG A 222 25.97 -14.14 5.33
N LEU A 223 27.27 -14.03 5.10
CA LEU A 223 28.28 -13.94 6.16
C LEU A 223 28.12 -12.64 6.96
N MET A 224 27.94 -11.50 6.28
CA MET A 224 27.69 -10.21 6.92
C MET A 224 26.40 -10.21 7.76
N ALA A 225 25.32 -10.80 7.26
CA ALA A 225 24.07 -10.93 8.01
C ALA A 225 24.21 -11.82 9.26
N ARG A 226 24.99 -12.91 9.17
CA ARG A 226 25.29 -13.77 10.34
C ARG A 226 26.15 -13.04 11.38
N ALA A 227 27.13 -12.26 10.93
CA ALA A 227 27.98 -11.46 11.83
C ALA A 227 27.17 -10.38 12.57
N GLY A 228 26.29 -9.67 11.86
CA GLY A 228 25.38 -8.67 12.46
C GLY A 228 24.46 -9.25 13.54
N ARG A 229 23.89 -10.45 13.31
CA ARG A 229 23.03 -11.11 14.31
C ARG A 229 23.80 -11.62 15.53
N ARG A 230 25.04 -12.07 15.38
CA ARG A 230 25.89 -12.46 16.52
C ARG A 230 26.28 -11.25 17.38
N GLY A 231 26.52 -10.09 16.77
CA GLY A 231 26.76 -8.84 17.49
C GLY A 231 25.55 -8.37 18.29
N ALA A 232 24.34 -8.52 17.75
CA ALA A 232 23.10 -8.14 18.43
C ALA A 232 22.63 -9.12 19.53
N ALA A 233 23.01 -10.40 19.45
CA ALA A 233 22.66 -11.42 20.45
C ALA A 233 23.70 -11.53 21.60
N GLY A 234 24.85 -10.88 21.47
CA GLY A 234 25.92 -10.85 22.48
C GLY A 234 26.01 -9.54 23.28
N ALA A 235 25.05 -8.62 23.08
CA ALA A 235 24.86 -7.38 23.83
C ALA A 235 23.56 -7.46 24.65
#